data_AF-A0A961NED7-F1
#
_entry.id   AF-A0A961NED7-F1
#
_cell.length_a   1.000
_cell.length_b   1.000
_cell.length_c   1.000
_cell.angle_alpha   90.00
_cell.angle_beta   90.00
_cell.angle_gamma   90.00
#
_symmetry.space_group_name_H-M   'P 1'
#
loop_
_entity.id
_entity.type
_entity.pdbx_description
1 polymer ?
#
loop_
_entity_poly.entity_id
_entity_poly.type
_entity_poly.pdbx_seq_one_letter_code
_entity_poly.pdbx_strand_id
1 'polypeptide(L)'
;MTITVGQDTAGTRKTLELNGKTICYYSIPAATEAGLGDFARLPAALKVVLENMLRFEDGKTVSVEDIKAFAEWGAKGGQNPREIAYRPARVLMQDFTGVPAVVDLAAMRDGIVALGGDAEKINPLNPVDLVIDHSVMIDEFGNPRAFQVNVDREYERNMERYQ
;
A
#
# COMPACT_ATOMS: atom_id res chain seq x y z
N MET A 1 -12.61 6.82 -2.89
CA MET A 1 -11.72 7.16 -1.75
C MET A 1 -10.87 8.35 -2.13
N THR A 2 -10.86 9.39 -1.30
CA THR A 2 -9.96 10.53 -1.48
C THR A 2 -8.64 10.21 -0.80
N ILE A 3 -7.52 10.27 -1.53
CA ILE A 3 -6.19 10.09 -0.94
C ILE A 3 -5.81 11.39 -0.23
N THR A 4 -5.64 11.33 1.08
CA THR A 4 -5.12 12.46 1.86
C THR A 4 -3.60 12.52 1.69
N VAL A 5 -3.12 13.59 1.07
CA VAL A 5 -1.68 13.85 0.87
C VAL A 5 -1.14 14.76 1.98
N GLY A 6 0.19 14.84 2.06
CA GLY A 6 0.91 15.66 3.03
C GLY A 6 0.89 17.17 2.75
N GLN A 7 1.79 17.89 3.42
CA GLN A 7 1.86 19.35 3.42
C GLN A 7 2.72 19.93 2.28
N ASP A 8 3.59 19.13 1.66
CA ASP A 8 4.53 19.53 0.59
C ASP A 8 5.42 20.72 0.99
N THR A 9 6.08 20.63 2.16
CA THR A 9 6.91 21.71 2.71
C THR A 9 8.01 22.19 1.76
N ALA A 10 8.51 21.30 0.89
CA ALA A 10 9.58 21.57 -0.06
C ALA A 10 9.10 22.02 -1.46
N GLY A 11 7.79 22.21 -1.67
CA GLY A 11 7.25 22.73 -2.95
C GLY A 11 7.50 21.81 -4.15
N THR A 12 7.50 20.50 -3.90
CA THR A 12 7.83 19.45 -4.88
C THR A 12 6.62 19.02 -5.71
N ARG A 13 5.39 19.33 -5.28
CA ARG A 13 4.17 19.06 -6.04
C ARG A 13 4.15 19.89 -7.33
N LYS A 14 3.98 19.22 -8.44
CA LYS A 14 3.82 19.79 -9.78
C LYS A 14 2.53 19.27 -10.42
N THR A 15 2.09 19.95 -11.47
CA THR A 15 0.92 19.57 -12.26
C THR A 15 1.33 19.13 -13.66
N LEU A 16 0.57 18.18 -14.21
CA LEU A 16 0.70 17.68 -15.56
C LEU A 16 -0.68 17.71 -16.21
N GLU A 17 -0.81 18.42 -17.34
CA GLU A 17 -2.02 18.40 -18.15
C GLU A 17 -1.95 17.25 -19.15
N LEU A 18 -2.89 16.31 -19.07
CA LEU A 18 -2.98 15.18 -19.98
C LEU A 18 -4.44 14.97 -20.39
N ASN A 19 -4.72 15.04 -21.70
CA ASN A 19 -6.06 14.80 -22.26
C ASN A 19 -7.16 15.65 -21.58
N GLY A 20 -6.87 16.92 -21.30
CA GLY A 20 -7.81 17.84 -20.63
C GLY A 20 -8.03 17.55 -19.13
N LYS A 21 -7.16 16.75 -18.52
CA LYS A 21 -7.16 16.48 -17.07
C LYS A 21 -5.86 16.98 -16.45
N THR A 22 -5.98 17.75 -15.38
CA THR A 22 -4.87 18.12 -14.52
C THR A 22 -4.56 16.98 -13.54
N ILE A 23 -3.34 16.44 -13.59
CA ILE A 23 -2.83 15.43 -12.66
C ILE A 23 -1.75 16.08 -11.79
N CYS A 24 -1.76 15.80 -10.49
CA CYS A 24 -0.69 16.24 -9.59
C CYS A 24 0.32 15.10 -9.35
N TYR A 25 1.60 15.43 -9.33
CA TYR A 25 2.69 14.50 -9.00
C TYR A 25 3.77 15.19 -8.17
N TYR A 26 4.57 14.43 -7.44
CA TYR A 26 5.68 14.96 -6.65
C TYR A 26 6.99 14.79 -7.42
N SER A 27 7.62 15.90 -7.78
CA SER A 27 8.77 15.95 -8.69
C SER A 27 10.07 15.67 -7.93
N ILE A 28 10.76 14.59 -8.30
CA ILE A 28 12.09 14.26 -7.78
C ILE A 28 13.14 15.33 -8.16
N PRO A 29 13.19 15.86 -9.40
CA PRO A 29 14.07 17.00 -9.69
C PRO A 29 13.82 18.21 -8.80
N ALA A 30 12.55 18.53 -8.52
CA ALA A 30 12.21 19.65 -7.63
C ALA A 30 12.68 19.38 -6.19
N ALA A 31 12.66 18.12 -5.73
CA ALA A 31 13.22 17.73 -4.44
C ALA A 31 14.75 17.96 -4.38
N THR A 32 15.47 17.67 -5.46
CA THR A 32 16.91 17.98 -5.58
C THR A 32 17.15 19.49 -5.56
N GLU A 33 16.38 20.27 -6.33
CA GLU A 33 16.47 21.74 -6.38
C GLU A 33 16.15 22.39 -5.02
N ALA A 34 15.22 21.81 -4.26
CA ALA A 34 14.88 22.22 -2.90
C ALA A 34 15.94 21.86 -1.85
N GLY A 35 17.04 21.20 -2.25
CA GLY A 35 18.15 20.86 -1.36
C GLY A 35 17.86 19.67 -0.43
N LEU A 36 16.94 18.78 -0.81
CA LEU A 36 16.65 17.57 -0.04
C LEU A 36 17.70 16.46 -0.24
N GLY A 37 18.51 16.55 -1.30
CA GLY A 37 19.61 15.63 -1.58
C GLY A 37 19.80 15.38 -3.08
N ASP A 38 20.79 14.58 -3.44
CA ASP A 38 21.00 14.13 -4.82
C ASP A 38 20.33 12.78 -5.06
N PHE A 39 19.33 12.77 -5.95
CA PHE A 39 18.57 11.58 -6.32
C PHE A 39 18.82 11.13 -7.77
N ALA A 40 19.80 11.71 -8.47
CA ALA A 40 20.04 11.44 -9.89
C ALA A 40 20.41 9.97 -10.14
N ARG A 41 21.22 9.38 -9.26
CA ARG A 41 21.72 7.99 -9.36
C ARG A 41 20.85 6.95 -8.65
N LEU A 42 19.68 7.36 -8.14
CA LEU A 42 18.81 6.48 -7.39
C LEU A 42 18.20 5.39 -8.30
N PRO A 43 18.24 4.10 -7.94
CA PRO A 43 17.53 3.03 -8.64
C PRO A 43 16.04 3.32 -8.80
N ALA A 44 15.43 2.84 -9.89
CA ALA A 44 14.03 3.13 -10.20
C ALA A 44 13.06 2.71 -9.08
N ALA A 45 13.28 1.56 -8.44
CA ALA A 45 12.46 1.10 -7.31
C ALA A 45 12.50 2.08 -6.12
N LEU A 46 13.66 2.69 -5.87
CA LEU A 46 13.84 3.64 -4.77
C LEU A 46 13.27 5.02 -5.11
N LYS A 47 13.17 5.38 -6.40
CA LYS A 47 12.45 6.58 -6.84
C LYS A 47 10.95 6.50 -6.50
N VAL A 48 10.35 5.31 -6.52
CA VAL A 48 8.96 5.09 -6.09
C VAL A 48 8.80 5.36 -4.59
N VAL A 49 9.74 4.87 -3.78
CA VAL A 49 9.77 5.12 -2.33
C VAL A 49 9.98 6.60 -2.04
N LEU A 50 10.89 7.26 -2.74
CA LEU A 50 11.13 8.70 -2.58
C LEU A 50 9.89 9.53 -2.92
N GLU A 51 9.21 9.24 -4.04
CA GLU A 51 7.97 9.92 -4.40
C GLU A 51 6.90 9.74 -3.33
N ASN A 52 6.81 8.54 -2.76
CA ASN A 52 5.91 8.25 -1.66
C ASN A 52 6.20 9.14 -0.43
N MET A 53 7.47 9.25 -0.04
CA MET A 53 7.87 10.10 1.08
C MET A 53 7.57 11.57 0.81
N LEU A 54 7.85 12.07 -0.39
CA LEU A 54 7.53 13.44 -0.80
C LEU A 54 6.00 13.71 -0.75
N ARG A 55 5.21 12.76 -1.26
CA ARG A 55 3.74 12.84 -1.30
C ARG A 55 3.10 12.88 0.08
N PHE A 56 3.72 12.20 1.04
CA PHE A 56 3.15 11.93 2.36
C PHE A 56 3.88 12.63 3.50
N GLU A 57 4.78 13.57 3.19
CA GLU A 57 5.44 14.46 4.15
C GLU A 57 4.39 15.23 4.94
N ASP A 58 4.22 14.89 6.21
CA ASP A 58 3.17 15.40 7.09
C ASP A 58 3.71 15.85 8.46
N GLY A 59 5.02 15.79 8.66
CA GLY A 59 5.71 16.11 9.91
C GLY A 59 5.44 15.11 11.05
N LYS A 60 4.64 14.05 10.83
CA LYS A 60 4.29 13.06 11.86
C LYS A 60 4.82 11.68 11.53
N THR A 61 4.57 11.21 10.32
CA THR A 61 4.99 9.89 9.83
C THR A 61 6.14 9.98 8.83
N VAL A 62 6.18 11.06 8.05
CA VAL A 62 7.28 11.39 7.16
C VAL A 62 7.63 12.85 7.39
N SER A 63 8.88 13.10 7.79
CA SER A 63 9.46 14.42 7.96
C SER A 63 10.43 14.77 6.83
N VAL A 64 10.74 16.05 6.70
CA VAL A 64 11.78 16.53 5.76
C VAL A 64 13.14 15.90 6.09
N GLU A 65 13.42 15.67 7.37
CA GLU A 65 14.62 15.00 7.86
C GLU A 65 14.70 13.54 7.40
N ASP A 66 13.57 12.83 7.33
CA ASP A 66 13.54 11.46 6.80
C ASP A 66 13.92 11.43 5.32
N ILE A 67 13.45 12.40 4.53
CA ILE A 67 13.76 12.50 3.10
C ILE A 67 15.25 12.81 2.90
N LYS A 68 15.82 13.72 3.69
CA LYS A 68 17.26 14.01 3.67
C LYS A 68 18.11 12.81 4.09
N ALA A 69 17.67 12.10 5.13
CA ALA A 69 18.35 10.89 5.57
C ALA A 69 18.29 9.77 4.52
N PHE A 70 17.20 9.68 3.75
CA PHE A 70 17.09 8.76 2.62
C PHE A 70 18.10 9.09 1.50
N ALA A 71 18.32 10.38 1.21
CA ALA A 71 19.36 10.80 0.27
C ALA A 71 20.76 10.42 0.76
N GLU A 72 21.04 10.66 2.04
CA GLU A 72 22.32 10.31 2.66
C GLU A 72 22.55 8.79 2.67
N TRP A 73 21.52 8.01 2.97
CA TRP A 73 21.55 6.54 2.89
C TRP A 73 21.92 6.06 1.48
N GLY A 74 21.33 6.67 0.45
CA GLY A 74 21.67 6.37 -0.95
C GLY A 74 23.14 6.69 -1.27
N ALA A 75 23.65 7.83 -0.79
CA ALA A 75 25.04 8.24 -0.97
C ALA A 75 26.05 7.33 -0.23
N LYS A 76 25.65 6.78 0.92
CA LYS A 76 26.45 5.84 1.74
C LYS A 76 26.34 4.38 1.29
N GLY A 77 25.79 4.11 0.11
CA GLY A 77 25.68 2.74 -0.40
C GLY A 77 24.75 1.85 0.42
N GLY A 78 23.70 2.44 1.01
CA GLY A 78 22.69 1.70 1.76
C GLY A 78 22.98 1.56 3.27
N GLN A 79 23.96 2.30 3.80
CA GLN A 79 24.40 2.19 5.18
C GLN A 79 23.88 3.36 6.03
N ASN A 80 22.74 3.16 6.72
CA ASN A 80 22.20 4.06 7.75
C ASN A 80 21.11 3.30 8.54
N PRO A 81 21.07 3.33 9.89
CA PRO A 81 20.04 2.63 10.68
C PRO A 81 18.67 3.34 10.73
N ARG A 82 18.46 4.45 10.01
CA ARG A 82 17.18 5.17 10.07
C ARG A 82 16.08 4.43 9.32
N GLU A 83 15.00 4.11 10.03
CA GLU A 83 13.78 3.56 9.44
C GLU A 83 13.01 4.65 8.67
N ILE A 84 12.25 4.23 7.66
CA ILE A 84 11.41 5.11 6.85
C ILE A 84 9.97 4.60 6.86
N ALA A 85 9.02 5.53 6.82
CA ALA A 85 7.63 5.19 6.57
C ALA A 85 7.37 5.05 5.07
N TYR A 86 6.56 4.06 4.70
CA TYR A 86 6.09 3.84 3.34
C TYR A 86 4.59 3.55 3.35
N ARG A 87 3.85 4.27 2.52
CA ARG A 87 2.39 4.16 2.40
C ARG A 87 2.03 3.59 1.02
N PRO A 88 1.88 2.27 0.87
CA PRO A 88 1.59 1.66 -0.42
C PRO A 88 0.26 2.16 -1.00
N ALA A 89 0.15 2.30 -2.33
CA ALA A 89 -1.06 2.84 -2.96
C ALA A 89 -2.30 1.93 -2.79
N ARG A 90 -2.10 0.62 -2.65
CA ARG A 90 -3.14 -0.39 -2.42
C ARG A 90 -2.53 -1.62 -1.75
N VAL A 91 -3.39 -2.48 -1.22
CA VAL A 91 -3.03 -3.79 -0.66
C VAL A 91 -3.67 -4.87 -1.53
N LEU A 92 -2.90 -5.91 -1.86
CA LEU A 92 -3.40 -7.12 -2.51
C LEU A 92 -3.27 -8.25 -1.51
N MET A 93 -4.36 -8.98 -1.28
CA MET A 93 -4.42 -10.09 -0.33
C MET A 93 -4.92 -11.35 -1.05
N GLN A 94 -4.46 -12.49 -0.55
CA GLN A 94 -4.95 -13.81 -0.93
C GLN A 94 -5.81 -14.39 0.21
N ASP A 95 -6.66 -15.38 -0.06
CA ASP A 95 -7.70 -15.85 0.86
C ASP A 95 -7.20 -16.40 2.21
N PHE A 96 -6.04 -17.04 2.28
CA PHE A 96 -5.47 -17.54 3.55
C PHE A 96 -5.03 -16.44 4.49
N THR A 97 -4.56 -15.29 4.00
CA THR A 97 -4.22 -14.14 4.86
C THR A 97 -5.33 -13.10 4.91
N GLY A 98 -6.18 -13.05 3.90
CA GLY A 98 -7.33 -12.16 3.80
C GLY A 98 -8.41 -12.47 4.82
N VAL A 99 -8.78 -13.74 4.96
CA VAL A 99 -9.81 -14.15 5.93
C VAL A 99 -9.41 -13.78 7.37
N PRO A 100 -8.21 -14.13 7.88
CA PRO A 100 -7.76 -13.68 9.20
C PRO A 100 -7.74 -12.14 9.34
N ALA A 101 -7.34 -11.40 8.31
CA ALA A 101 -7.33 -9.95 8.37
C ALA A 101 -8.73 -9.33 8.46
N VAL A 102 -9.73 -9.93 7.80
CA VAL A 102 -11.14 -9.53 7.95
C VAL A 102 -11.64 -9.84 9.36
N VAL A 103 -11.26 -10.99 9.93
CA VAL A 103 -11.57 -11.35 11.33
C VAL A 103 -10.93 -10.35 12.30
N ASP A 104 -9.68 -9.95 12.07
CA ASP A 104 -9.01 -8.92 12.87
C ASP A 104 -9.74 -7.58 12.80
N LEU A 105 -10.21 -7.16 11.61
CA LEU A 105 -11.03 -5.95 11.47
C LEU A 105 -12.34 -6.06 12.26
N ALA A 106 -13.01 -7.22 12.24
CA ALA A 106 -14.22 -7.46 13.03
C ALA A 106 -13.91 -7.38 14.54
N ALA A 107 -12.85 -8.03 15.01
CA ALA A 107 -12.42 -7.97 16.40
C ALA A 107 -12.04 -6.54 16.85
N MET A 108 -11.38 -5.77 15.98
CA MET A 108 -11.07 -4.36 16.23
C MET A 108 -12.33 -3.50 16.32
N ARG A 109 -13.37 -3.78 15.52
CA ARG A 109 -14.68 -3.11 15.60
C ARG A 109 -15.38 -3.41 16.93
N ASP A 110 -15.39 -4.66 17.36
CA ASP A 110 -15.95 -5.02 18.66
C ASP A 110 -15.18 -4.34 19.80
N GLY A 111 -13.84 -4.32 19.72
CA GLY A 111 -12.97 -3.67 20.69
C GLY A 111 -13.21 -2.17 20.81
N ILE A 112 -13.35 -1.44 19.70
CA ILE A 112 -13.60 0.01 19.76
C ILE A 112 -14.99 0.34 20.32
N VAL A 113 -16.01 -0.47 20.00
CA VAL A 113 -17.37 -0.31 20.55
C VAL A 113 -17.38 -0.55 22.06
N ALA A 114 -16.67 -1.58 22.54
CA ALA A 114 -16.54 -1.84 23.98
C ALA A 114 -15.89 -0.68 24.75
N LEU A 115 -15.05 0.11 24.08
CA LEU A 115 -14.45 1.34 24.63
C LEU A 115 -15.31 2.60 24.45
N GLY A 116 -16.54 2.47 23.93
CA GLY A 116 -17.45 3.58 23.65
C GLY A 116 -17.09 4.40 22.40
N GLY A 117 -16.24 3.85 21.54
CA GLY A 117 -15.87 4.45 20.25
C GLY A 117 -16.79 4.03 19.11
N ASP A 118 -16.44 4.51 17.91
CA ASP A 118 -17.21 4.30 16.69
C ASP A 118 -16.56 3.21 15.81
N ALA A 119 -17.31 2.12 15.55
CA ALA A 119 -16.86 1.01 14.71
C ALA A 119 -16.51 1.44 13.28
N GLU A 120 -17.16 2.47 12.74
CA GLU A 120 -16.92 2.94 11.37
C GLU A 120 -15.54 3.59 11.19
N LYS A 121 -14.83 3.87 12.29
CA LYS A 121 -13.42 4.29 12.22
C LYS A 121 -12.47 3.12 11.89
N ILE A 122 -12.93 1.88 12.04
CA ILE A 122 -12.18 0.68 11.68
C ILE A 122 -12.57 0.27 10.27
N ASN A 123 -11.90 0.89 9.31
CA ASN A 123 -12.05 0.64 7.89
C ASN A 123 -10.69 0.75 7.19
N PRO A 124 -10.43 -0.04 6.12
CA PRO A 124 -9.22 0.12 5.33
C PRO A 124 -9.08 1.54 4.78
N LEU A 125 -7.92 2.16 5.00
CA LEU A 125 -7.62 3.52 4.53
C LEU A 125 -7.17 3.55 3.06
N ASN A 126 -6.70 2.41 2.56
CA ASN A 126 -6.22 2.23 1.19
C ASN A 126 -7.07 1.14 0.51
N PRO A 127 -7.20 1.18 -0.82
CA PRO A 127 -7.88 0.12 -1.56
C PRO A 127 -7.26 -1.25 -1.24
N VAL A 128 -8.11 -2.23 -1.00
CA VAL A 128 -7.72 -3.63 -0.75
C VAL A 128 -8.43 -4.51 -1.78
N ASP A 129 -7.64 -5.27 -2.53
CA ASP A 129 -8.13 -6.29 -3.44
C ASP A 129 -7.89 -7.66 -2.76
N LEU A 130 -8.95 -8.44 -2.56
CA LEU A 130 -8.86 -9.82 -2.06
C LEU A 130 -9.09 -10.79 -3.21
N VAL A 131 -8.12 -11.69 -3.43
CA VAL A 131 -8.18 -12.72 -4.47
C VAL A 131 -8.32 -14.09 -3.80
N ILE A 132 -9.26 -14.89 -4.30
CA ILE A 132 -9.45 -16.28 -3.87
C ILE A 132 -8.78 -17.17 -4.90
N ASP A 133 -7.62 -17.71 -4.54
CA ASP A 133 -6.79 -18.50 -5.44
C ASP A 133 -5.99 -19.62 -4.74
N HIS A 134 -5.94 -19.67 -3.40
CA HIS A 134 -5.20 -20.69 -2.63
C HIS A 134 -6.10 -21.80 -2.05
N SER A 135 -7.38 -21.78 -2.35
CA SER A 135 -8.42 -22.69 -1.85
C SER A 135 -8.66 -23.93 -2.70
N VAL A 136 -8.43 -23.82 -4.02
CA VAL A 136 -8.70 -24.91 -4.97
C VAL A 136 -7.63 -26.00 -4.86
N MET A 137 -8.08 -27.25 -4.79
CA MET A 137 -7.22 -28.43 -4.80
C MET A 137 -7.46 -29.25 -6.06
N ILE A 138 -6.44 -29.98 -6.50
CA ILE A 138 -6.54 -30.88 -7.65
C ILE A 138 -7.04 -32.24 -7.15
N ASP A 139 -8.36 -32.41 -7.06
CA ASP A 139 -9.00 -33.70 -6.73
C ASP A 139 -9.11 -34.61 -7.96
N GLU A 140 -9.40 -34.03 -9.13
CA GLU A 140 -9.37 -34.70 -10.43
C GLU A 140 -8.46 -33.97 -11.43
N PHE A 141 -7.84 -34.72 -12.34
CA PHE A 141 -7.00 -34.19 -13.41
C PHE A 141 -7.12 -35.00 -14.70
N GLY A 142 -6.71 -34.40 -15.83
CA GLY A 142 -6.53 -35.11 -17.10
C GLY A 142 -7.81 -35.56 -17.82
N ASN A 143 -8.98 -35.02 -17.45
CA ASN A 143 -10.25 -35.38 -18.06
C ASN A 143 -11.17 -34.13 -18.23
N PRO A 144 -12.20 -34.18 -19.10
CA PRO A 144 -13.05 -33.01 -19.38
C PRO A 144 -13.89 -32.50 -18.21
N ARG A 145 -14.14 -33.32 -17.17
CA ARG A 145 -14.91 -32.94 -15.98
C ARG A 145 -14.04 -32.41 -14.82
N ALA A 146 -12.72 -32.50 -14.93
CA ALA A 146 -11.79 -32.17 -13.84
C ALA A 146 -11.97 -30.74 -13.30
N PHE A 147 -12.16 -29.76 -14.19
CA PHE A 147 -12.40 -28.36 -13.78
C PHE A 147 -13.67 -28.24 -12.92
N GLN A 148 -14.79 -28.78 -13.38
CA GLN A 148 -16.06 -28.70 -12.66
C GLN A 148 -15.97 -29.39 -11.29
N VAL A 149 -15.40 -30.60 -11.25
CA VAL A 149 -15.27 -31.37 -10.00
C VAL A 149 -14.40 -30.63 -8.98
N ASN A 150 -13.26 -30.06 -9.41
CA ASN A 150 -12.38 -29.35 -8.49
C ASN A 150 -13.03 -28.06 -7.94
N VAL A 151 -13.78 -27.32 -8.77
CA VAL A 151 -14.52 -26.14 -8.33
C VAL A 151 -15.66 -26.51 -7.39
N ASP A 152 -16.44 -27.55 -7.69
CA ASP A 152 -17.54 -27.99 -6.81
C ASP A 152 -16.99 -28.40 -5.43
N ARG A 153 -15.87 -29.13 -5.39
CA ARG A 153 -15.18 -29.52 -4.15
C ARG A 153 -14.61 -28.33 -3.39
N GLU A 154 -14.10 -27.33 -4.09
CA GLU A 154 -13.61 -26.10 -3.48
C GLU A 154 -14.73 -25.38 -2.71
N TYR A 155 -15.90 -25.20 -3.34
CA TYR A 155 -17.06 -24.57 -2.70
C TYR A 155 -17.62 -25.43 -1.56
N GLU A 156 -17.68 -26.76 -1.71
CA GLU A 156 -18.11 -27.67 -0.63
C GLU A 156 -17.27 -27.49 0.64
N ARG A 157 -15.95 -27.35 0.48
CA ARG A 157 -15.00 -27.26 1.61
C ARG A 157 -14.88 -25.87 2.22
N ASN A 158 -15.07 -24.81 1.43
CA ASN A 158 -14.73 -23.44 1.82
C ASN A 158 -15.94 -22.49 1.90
N MET A 159 -17.18 -22.99 1.78
CA MET A 159 -18.38 -22.15 1.75
C MET A 159 -18.45 -21.12 2.90
N GLU A 160 -18.13 -21.52 4.14
CA GLU A 160 -18.15 -20.61 5.30
C GLU A 160 -17.14 -19.46 5.15
N ARG A 161 -15.98 -19.71 4.54
CA ARG A 161 -14.95 -18.69 4.32
C ARG A 161 -15.31 -17.69 3.22
N TYR A 162 -16.24 -18.04 2.34
CA TYR A 162 -16.63 -17.23 1.18
C TYR A 162 -17.87 -16.37 1.42
N GLN A 163 -18.65 -16.68 2.47
CA GLN A 163 -19.82 -15.91 2.89
C GLN A 163 -19.42 -14.63 3.63
#